data_AF-A0A946LJ90-F1
#
_entry.id   AF-A0A946LJ90-F1
#
_cell.length_a   1.000
_cell.length_b   1.000
_cell.length_c   1.000
_cell.angle_alpha   90.00
_cell.angle_beta   90.00
_cell.angle_gamma   90.00
#
_symmetry.space_group_name_H-M   'P 1'
#
loop_
_entity.id
_entity.type
_entity.pdbx_description
1 polymer ?
#
loop_
_entity_poly.entity_id
_entity_poly.type
_entity_poly.pdbx_seq_one_letter_code
_entity_poly.pdbx_strand_id
1 'polypeptide(L)'
;MTEEPIIVESEITSDDKLWAALAYFFSPVVPIIILLMEDKKDRPFIKAHNVQALILGLLLSVILPFVGAITLGCGFLVGLIMWFWAYKAYQGEYIEIPVVTDFVKNQGWA
;
A
#
# COMPACT_ATOMS: atom_id res chain seq x y z
N MET A 1 -28.14 2.36 -26.99
CA MET A 1 -27.43 1.39 -26.14
C MET A 1 -26.25 2.13 -25.57
N THR A 2 -26.31 2.48 -24.29
CA THR A 2 -25.20 3.11 -23.58
C THR A 2 -24.06 2.10 -23.53
N GLU A 3 -22.93 2.43 -24.16
CA GLU A 3 -21.70 1.69 -24.05
C GLU A 3 -21.21 1.84 -22.61
N GLU A 4 -21.60 0.92 -21.74
CA GLU A 4 -20.93 0.76 -20.45
C GLU A 4 -19.46 0.48 -20.76
N PRO A 5 -18.51 1.30 -20.27
CA PRO A 5 -17.11 1.00 -20.46
C PRO A 5 -16.86 -0.34 -19.78
N ILE A 6 -16.51 -1.35 -20.57
CA ILE A 6 -16.01 -2.63 -20.07
C ILE A 6 -14.73 -2.26 -19.34
N ILE A 7 -14.81 -2.01 -18.04
CA ILE A 7 -13.66 -1.97 -17.14
C ILE A 7 -13.11 -3.39 -17.24
N VAL A 8 -12.13 -3.61 -18.10
CA VAL A 8 -11.34 -4.83 -18.07
C VAL A 8 -10.60 -4.77 -16.75
N GLU A 9 -11.21 -5.31 -15.70
CA GLU A 9 -10.58 -5.50 -14.42
C GLU A 9 -9.38 -6.40 -14.70
N SER A 10 -8.20 -5.79 -14.81
CA SER A 10 -6.98 -6.52 -15.11
C SER A 10 -6.84 -7.58 -14.05
N GLU A 11 -6.90 -8.86 -14.45
CA GLU A 11 -6.82 -9.98 -13.53
C GLU A 11 -5.65 -9.79 -12.58
N ILE A 12 -5.92 -9.87 -11.27
CA ILE A 12 -4.89 -9.73 -10.23
C ILE A 12 -3.95 -10.92 -10.34
N THR A 13 -2.72 -10.66 -10.78
CA THR A 13 -1.71 -11.70 -10.96
C THR A 13 -0.99 -12.02 -9.64
N SER A 14 -0.31 -13.16 -9.57
CA SER A 14 0.56 -13.50 -8.44
C SER A 14 1.72 -12.50 -8.27
N ASP A 15 2.21 -11.91 -9.37
CA ASP A 15 3.24 -10.86 -9.32
C ASP A 15 2.67 -9.60 -8.66
N ASP A 16 1.45 -9.18 -9.00
CA ASP A 16 0.80 -8.01 -8.38
C ASP A 16 0.65 -8.15 -6.87
N LYS A 17 0.24 -9.36 -6.41
CA LYS A 17 0.12 -9.69 -4.99
C LYS A 17 1.47 -9.62 -4.28
N LEU A 18 2.53 -10.13 -4.92
CA LEU A 18 3.88 -10.07 -4.38
C LEU A 18 4.36 -8.63 -4.23
N TRP A 19 4.23 -7.81 -5.28
CA TRP A 19 4.68 -6.42 -5.25
C TRP A 19 3.88 -5.56 -4.28
N ALA A 20 2.56 -5.76 -4.19
CA ALA A 20 1.74 -5.08 -3.19
C ALA A 20 2.16 -5.47 -1.75
N ALA A 21 2.45 -6.74 -1.49
CA ALA A 21 2.93 -7.18 -0.19
C ALA A 21 4.31 -6.57 0.16
N LEU A 22 5.23 -6.56 -0.80
CA LEU A 22 6.55 -5.97 -0.64
C LEU A 22 6.48 -4.46 -0.40
N ALA A 23 5.51 -3.77 -1.02
CA ALA A 23 5.28 -2.34 -0.81
C ALA A 23 5.01 -2.02 0.67
N TYR A 24 4.18 -2.83 1.34
CA TYR A 24 3.94 -2.68 2.78
C TYR A 24 5.13 -3.10 3.64
N PHE A 25 5.76 -4.24 3.32
CA PHE A 25 6.81 -4.81 4.15
C PHE A 25 8.07 -3.93 4.21
N PHE A 26 8.48 -3.38 3.07
CA PHE A 26 9.68 -2.56 2.93
C PHE A 26 9.35 -1.09 2.64
N SER A 27 8.21 -0.61 3.13
CA SER A 27 7.86 0.80 3.02
C SER A 27 8.85 1.68 3.80
N PRO A 28 9.31 2.83 3.28
CA PRO A 28 8.91 3.48 2.03
C PRO A 28 9.78 3.13 0.81
N VAL A 29 10.80 2.28 0.97
CA VAL A 29 11.80 2.01 -0.08
C VAL A 29 11.17 1.29 -1.28
N VAL A 30 10.48 0.17 -1.06
CA VAL A 30 9.84 -0.57 -2.17
C VAL A 30 8.78 0.27 -2.88
N PRO A 31 7.93 1.04 -2.17
CA PRO A 31 6.98 1.91 -2.85
C PRO A 31 7.60 2.94 -3.80
N ILE A 32 8.75 3.51 -3.43
CA ILE A 32 9.52 4.41 -4.31
C ILE A 32 10.05 3.65 -5.52
N ILE A 33 10.54 2.41 -5.33
CA ILE A 33 10.99 1.56 -6.44
C ILE A 33 9.84 1.29 -7.41
N ILE A 34 8.65 0.93 -6.90
CA ILE A 34 7.46 0.68 -7.72
C ILE A 34 7.07 1.92 -8.54
N LEU A 35 7.19 3.13 -7.99
CA LEU A 35 6.93 4.37 -8.74
C LEU A 35 7.87 4.57 -9.93
N LEU A 36 9.07 4.00 -9.89
CA LEU A 36 10.04 4.03 -10.99
C LEU A 36 9.86 2.86 -11.98
N MET A 37 8.98 1.90 -11.69
CA MET A 37 8.72 0.75 -12.54
C MET A 37 7.46 0.98 -13.39
N GLU A 38 7.65 1.27 -14.68
CA GLU A 38 6.54 1.57 -15.60
C GLU A 38 5.57 0.40 -15.79
N ASP A 39 6.05 -0.85 -15.70
CA ASP A 39 5.24 -2.06 -15.82
C ASP A 39 4.35 -2.33 -14.59
N LYS A 40 4.64 -1.67 -13.45
CA LYS A 40 3.98 -1.94 -12.16
C LYS A 40 3.21 -0.75 -11.62
N LYS A 41 3.72 0.47 -11.77
CA LYS A 41 3.12 1.69 -11.20
C LYS A 41 1.70 1.96 -11.67
N ASP A 42 1.39 1.53 -12.90
CA ASP A 42 0.08 1.78 -13.54
C ASP A 42 -0.90 0.61 -13.36
N ARG A 43 -0.46 -0.52 -12.77
CA ARG A 43 -1.37 -1.63 -12.48
C ARG A 43 -2.34 -1.24 -11.36
N PRO A 44 -3.67 -1.35 -11.55
CA PRO A 44 -4.65 -0.87 -10.57
C PRO A 44 -4.45 -1.43 -9.16
N PHE A 45 -4.24 -2.75 -9.04
CA PHE A 45 -4.02 -3.42 -7.75
C PHE A 45 -2.74 -2.94 -7.06
N ILE A 46 -1.63 -2.86 -7.80
CA ILE A 46 -0.35 -2.39 -7.27
C ILE A 46 -0.47 -0.92 -6.88
N LYS A 47 -1.01 -0.07 -7.74
CA LYS A 47 -1.14 1.38 -7.53
C LYS A 47 -1.90 1.71 -6.24
N ALA A 48 -3.05 1.08 -6.02
CA ALA A 48 -3.86 1.30 -4.82
C ALA A 48 -3.07 0.97 -3.53
N HIS A 49 -2.45 -0.22 -3.47
CA HIS A 49 -1.66 -0.65 -2.32
C HIS A 49 -0.35 0.13 -2.18
N ASN A 50 0.27 0.51 -3.29
CA ASN A 50 1.54 1.22 -3.31
C ASN A 50 1.42 2.60 -2.67
N VAL A 51 0.37 3.35 -3.05
CA VAL A 51 0.13 4.68 -2.48
C VAL A 51 -0.23 4.60 -1.01
N GLN A 52 -1.11 3.66 -0.62
CA GLN A 52 -1.43 3.41 0.78
C GLN A 52 -0.18 3.08 1.59
N ALA A 53 0.65 2.15 1.10
CA ALA A 53 1.89 1.74 1.74
C ALA A 53 2.89 2.88 1.85
N LEU A 54 3.02 3.74 0.82
CA LEU A 54 3.93 4.89 0.81
C LEU A 54 3.51 5.94 1.84
N ILE A 55 2.23 6.29 1.88
CA ILE A 55 1.68 7.26 2.86
C ILE A 55 1.89 6.73 4.28
N LEU A 56 1.51 5.47 4.53
CA LEU A 56 1.65 4.86 5.85
C LEU A 56 3.10 4.72 6.27
N GLY A 57 3.99 4.29 5.37
CA GLY A 57 5.41 4.19 5.66
C GLY A 57 6.03 5.54 6.00
N LEU A 58 5.63 6.60 5.30
CA LEU A 58 6.09 7.96 5.61
C LEU A 58 5.57 8.41 6.98
N LEU A 59 4.28 8.25 7.25
CA LEU A 59 3.68 8.61 8.55
C LEU A 59 4.34 7.84 9.70
N LEU A 60 4.49 6.53 9.55
CA LEU A 60 5.14 5.67 10.53
C LEU A 60 6.62 6.03 10.72
N SER A 61 7.35 6.35 9.66
CA SER A 61 8.76 6.78 9.76
C SER A 61 8.95 8.05 10.59
N VAL A 62 7.96 8.94 10.56
CA VAL A 62 7.95 10.17 11.36
C VAL A 62 7.49 9.88 12.78
N ILE A 63 6.47 9.05 12.98
CA ILE A 63 5.84 8.80 14.29
C ILE A 63 6.67 7.83 15.15
N LEU A 64 7.21 6.74 14.58
CA LEU A 64 7.90 5.68 15.32
C LEU A 64 9.09 6.18 16.16
N PRO A 65 9.95 7.10 15.70
CA PRO A 65 11.04 7.63 16.51
C PRO A 65 10.55 8.31 17.80
N PHE A 66 9.47 9.09 17.73
CA PHE A 66 8.91 9.76 18.92
C PHE A 66 8.26 8.76 19.87
N VAL A 67 7.46 7.83 19.33
CA VAL A 67 6.82 6.78 20.15
C VAL A 67 7.88 5.88 20.76
N GLY A 68 8.90 5.49 20.00
CA GLY A 68 10.03 4.69 20.46
C GLY A 68 10.81 5.37 21.58
N ALA A 69 11.05 6.69 21.48
CA ALA A 69 11.69 7.47 22.53
C ALA A 69 10.87 7.50 23.84
N ILE A 70 9.55 7.65 23.76
CA ILE A 70 8.65 7.69 24.92
C ILE A 70 8.49 6.29 25.54
N THR A 71 8.41 5.26 24.71
CA THR A 71 8.09 3.87 25.11
C THR A 71 9.31 2.99 25.30
N LEU A 72 10.52 3.55 25.32
CA LEU A 72 11.80 2.83 25.42
C LEU A 72 11.93 1.67 24.39
N GLY A 73 11.44 1.89 23.16
CA GLY A 73 11.56 0.94 22.06
C GLY A 73 10.32 0.06 21.79
N CYS A 74 9.28 0.08 22.64
CA CYS A 74 8.05 -0.68 22.36
C CYS A 74 7.24 -0.14 21.17
N GLY A 75 7.52 1.07 20.68
CA GLY A 75 6.92 1.66 19.48
C GLY A 75 7.08 0.81 18.21
N PHE A 76 8.05 -0.13 18.18
CA PHE A 76 8.22 -1.08 17.08
C PHE A 76 6.98 -1.97 16.84
N LEU A 77 6.18 -2.24 17.89
CA LEU A 77 4.95 -3.04 17.76
C LEU A 77 3.94 -2.41 16.81
N VAL A 78 3.92 -1.08 16.69
CA VAL A 78 3.06 -0.36 15.74
C VAL A 78 3.48 -0.68 14.30
N GLY A 79 4.78 -0.90 14.05
CA GLY A 79 5.29 -1.30 12.73
C GLY A 79 4.80 -2.69 12.28
N LEU A 80 4.45 -3.58 13.21
CA LEU A 80 3.92 -4.92 12.88
C LEU A 80 2.56 -4.85 12.15
N ILE A 81 1.83 -3.73 12.24
CA ILE A 81 0.58 -3.57 11.50
C ILE A 81 0.82 -3.55 9.98
N MET A 82 1.98 -3.05 9.53
CA MET A 82 2.36 -3.06 8.12
C MET A 82 2.54 -4.49 7.62
N TRP A 83 3.00 -5.41 8.47
CA TRP A 83 3.17 -6.81 8.11
C TRP A 83 1.82 -7.52 7.96
N PHE A 84 0.83 -7.15 8.77
CA PHE A 84 -0.53 -7.64 8.62
C PHE A 84 -1.16 -7.19 7.28
N TRP A 85 -0.95 -5.93 6.88
CA TRP A 85 -1.40 -5.44 5.58
C TRP A 85 -0.61 -6.06 4.42
N ALA A 86 0.70 -6.29 4.57
CA ALA A 86 1.49 -7.04 3.59
C ALA A 86 0.91 -8.44 3.36
N TYR A 87 0.53 -9.14 4.43
CA TYR A 87 -0.09 -10.46 4.33
C TYR A 87 -1.44 -10.41 3.59
N LYS A 88 -2.30 -9.43 3.89
CA LYS A 88 -3.58 -9.26 3.19
C LYS A 88 -3.42 -8.93 1.71
N ALA A 89 -2.49 -8.02 1.39
CA ALA A 89 -2.15 -7.69 0.01
C ALA A 89 -1.64 -8.93 -0.76
N TYR A 90 -0.88 -9.81 -0.09
CA TYR A 90 -0.43 -11.07 -0.66
C TYR A 90 -1.56 -12.08 -0.94
N GLN A 91 -2.65 -12.06 -0.15
CA GLN A 91 -3.86 -12.84 -0.46
C GLN A 91 -4.59 -12.30 -1.71
N GLY A 92 -4.32 -11.06 -2.11
CA GLY A 92 -5.03 -10.37 -3.20
C GLY A 92 -6.27 -9.62 -2.74
N GLU A 93 -6.39 -9.34 -1.44
CA GLU A 93 -7.48 -8.53 -0.90
C GLU A 93 -7.15 -7.04 -1.06
N TYR A 94 -8.13 -6.24 -1.49
CA TYR A 94 -8.05 -4.78 -1.38
C TYR A 94 -8.22 -4.37 0.08
N ILE A 95 -7.26 -3.58 0.57
CA ILE A 95 -7.26 -3.15 1.96
C ILE A 95 -7.95 -1.79 2.08
N GLU A 96 -8.99 -1.71 2.89
CA GLU A 96 -9.62 -0.44 3.26
C GLU A 96 -9.10 0.04 4.60
N ILE A 97 -8.13 0.95 4.54
CA ILE A 97 -7.59 1.68 5.68
C ILE A 97 -8.39 2.98 5.79
N PRO A 98 -9.18 3.20 6.86
CA PRO A 98 -9.97 4.42 7.01
C PRO A 98 -9.06 5.65 6.97
N VAL A 99 -9.55 6.76 6.40
CA VAL A 99 -8.79 8.00 6.14
C VAL A 99 -7.78 7.88 4.98
N VAL A 100 -6.91 6.86 4.96
CA VAL A 100 -5.90 6.69 3.90
C VAL A 100 -6.55 6.26 2.60
N THR A 101 -7.48 5.30 2.64
CA THR A 101 -8.16 4.79 1.45
C THR A 101 -9.10 5.83 0.86
N ASP A 102 -9.81 6.57 1.70
CA ASP A 102 -10.68 7.66 1.25
C ASP A 102 -9.86 8.78 0.60
N PHE A 103 -8.68 9.10 1.16
CA PHE A 103 -7.75 10.05 0.56
C PHE A 103 -7.26 9.55 -0.82
N VAL A 104 -6.84 8.29 -0.92
CA VAL A 104 -6.36 7.69 -2.18
C VAL A 104 -7.46 7.64 -3.24
N LYS A 105 -8.68 7.21 -2.87
CA LYS A 105 -9.85 7.20 -3.76
C LYS A 105 -10.22 8.61 -4.23
N ASN A 106 -10.21 9.58 -3.33
CA ASN A 106 -10.53 10.99 -3.66
C ASN A 106 -9.48 11.65 -4.57
N GLN A 107 -8.26 11.12 -4.65
CA GLN A 107 -7.22 11.58 -5.58
C GLN A 107 -7.23 10.81 -6.93
N GLY A 108 -8.14 9.85 -7.14
CA GLY A 108 -8.20 9.04 -8.37
C GLY A 108 -7.04 8.03 -8.48
N TRP A 109 -6.47 7.63 -7.35
CA TRP A 109 -5.35 6.69 -7.30
C TRP A 109 -5.78 5.25 -7.04
N ALA A 110 -7.04 5.03 -6.63
CA ALA A 110 -7.72 3.75 -6.45
C ALA A 110 -9.18 3.87 -6.89
#